data_AF-A0A927ITH8-F1
#
_entry.id   AF-A0A927ITH8-F1
#
_cell.length_a   1.000
_cell.length_b   1.000
_cell.length_c   1.000
_cell.angle_alpha   90.00
_cell.angle_beta   90.00
_cell.angle_gamma   90.00
#
_symmetry.space_group_name_H-M   'P 1'
#
loop_
_entity.id
_entity.type
_entity.pdbx_description
1 polymer ?
#
loop_
_entity_poly.entity_id
_entity_poly.type
_entity_poly.pdbx_seq_one_letter_code
_entity_poly.pdbx_strand_id
1 'polypeptide(L)' 'MTFTPPTQRSPKGDHNRRLSLGMEPDAFSAAAGITTAQLREYERTAPDHDFDLEVARRVGEALDRLEANPPPTQVVEN' A
#
# COMPACT_ATOMS: atom_id res chain seq x y z
N MET A 1 11.58 4.19 -12.39
CA MET A 1 10.70 4.18 -11.20
C MET A 1 9.72 5.32 -11.36
N THR A 2 8.44 5.01 -11.57
CA THR A 2 7.39 6.00 -11.79
C THR A 2 6.88 6.45 -10.42
N PHE A 3 7.26 7.65 -10.00
CA PHE A 3 6.76 8.24 -8.76
C PHE A 3 5.30 8.67 -8.99
N THR A 4 4.33 7.93 -8.45
CA THR A 4 2.94 8.38 -8.43
C THR A 4 2.77 9.39 -7.29
N PRO A 5 2.47 10.66 -7.58
CA PRO A 5 2.29 11.66 -6.54
C PRO A 5 1.12 11.26 -5.63
N PRO A 6 1.18 11.57 -4.32
CA PRO A 6 0.20 11.10 -3.34
C PRO A 6 -1.23 11.56 -3.66
N THR A 7 -1.39 12.71 -4.32
CA THR A 7 -2.69 13.24 -4.77
C THR A 7 -3.30 12.52 -5.97
N GLN A 8 -2.52 11.69 -6.67
CA GLN A 8 -2.98 10.85 -7.78
C GLN A 8 -3.04 9.37 -7.37
N ARG A 9 -2.77 9.06 -6.10
CA ARG A 9 -2.93 7.70 -5.56
C ARG A 9 -4.41 7.37 -5.46
N SER A 10 -4.73 6.10 -5.69
CA SER A 10 -6.07 5.57 -5.47
C SER A 10 -6.01 4.61 -4.30
N PRO A 11 -6.68 4.90 -3.16
CA PRO A 11 -6.62 4.02 -2.00
C PRO A 11 -7.10 2.59 -2.30
N LYS A 12 -8.06 2.43 -3.23
CA LYS A 12 -8.49 1.12 -3.73
C LYS A 12 -7.45 0.45 -4.62
N GLY A 13 -6.75 1.22 -5.46
CA GLY A 13 -5.64 0.72 -6.27
C GLY A 13 -4.49 0.20 -5.41
N ASP A 14 -4.08 0.98 -4.39
CA ASP A 14 -3.01 0.60 -3.48
C ASP A 14 -3.42 -0.61 -2.59
N HIS A 15 -4.68 -0.70 -2.17
CA HIS A 15 -5.22 -1.91 -1.51
C HIS A 15 -5.07 -3.14 -2.42
N ASN A 16 -5.43 -3.05 -3.70
CA ASN A 16 -5.29 -4.16 -4.64
C ASN A 16 -3.82 -4.57 -4.81
N ARG A 17 -2.89 -3.61 -4.92
CA ARG A 17 -1.44 -3.90 -4.98
C ARG A 17 -0.97 -4.66 -3.74
N ARG A 18 -1.41 -4.25 -2.53
CA ARG A 18 -1.09 -4.99 -1.29
C ARG A 18 -1.62 -6.42 -1.31
N LEU A 19 -2.85 -6.63 -1.79
CA LEU A 19 -3.43 -7.97 -1.91
C LEU A 19 -2.65 -8.83 -2.92
N SER A 20 -2.19 -8.26 -4.03
CA SER A 20 -1.35 -8.96 -5.01
C SER A 20 0.02 -9.38 -4.44
N LEU A 21 0.54 -8.65 -3.46
CA LEU A 21 1.74 -9.03 -2.70
C LEU A 21 1.47 -10.13 -1.66
N GLY A 22 0.22 -10.52 -1.43
CA GLY A 22 -0.16 -11.48 -0.39
C GLY A 22 0.14 -11.00 1.03
N MET A 23 0.30 -9.70 1.24
CA MET A 23 0.67 -9.15 2.55
C MET A 23 -0.56 -8.82 3.41
N GLU A 24 -0.52 -9.30 4.65
CA GLU A 24 -1.49 -8.93 5.66
C GLU A 24 -1.37 -7.44 6.03
N PRO A 25 -2.47 -6.78 6.43
CA PRO A 25 -2.49 -5.35 6.75
C PRO A 25 -1.47 -4.96 7.83
N ASP A 26 -1.28 -5.82 8.84
CA ASP A 26 -0.38 -5.56 9.95
C ASP A 26 1.10 -5.54 9.48
N ALA A 27 1.51 -6.60 8.78
CA ALA A 27 2.85 -6.71 8.21
C ALA A 27 3.15 -5.59 7.21
N PHE A 28 2.18 -5.23 6.37
CA PHE A 28 2.34 -4.14 5.43
C PHE A 28 2.44 -2.78 6.13
N SER A 29 1.58 -2.50 7.12
CA SER A 29 1.62 -1.24 7.87
C SER A 29 2.94 -1.03 8.60
N ALA A 30 3.51 -2.09 9.18
CA ALA A 30 4.84 -2.07 9.78
C ALA A 30 5.94 -1.76 8.74
N ALA A 31 5.87 -2.35 7.55
CA ALA A 31 6.80 -2.06 6.45
C ALA A 31 6.68 -0.62 5.94
N ALA A 32 5.47 -0.05 5.95
CA ALA A 32 5.18 1.32 5.55
C ALA A 32 5.44 2.36 6.66
N GLY A 33 5.73 1.93 7.90
CA GLY A 33 5.93 2.84 9.03
C GLY A 33 4.68 3.63 9.40
N ILE A 34 3.50 3.01 9.28
CA ILE A 34 2.20 3.55 9.71
C ILE A 34 1.49 2.55 10.61
N THR A 35 0.45 2.99 11.30
CA THR A 35 -0.39 2.06 12.07
C THR A 35 -1.36 1.30 11.16
N THR A 36 -1.75 0.09 11.56
CA THR A 36 -2.78 -0.70 10.88
C THR A 36 -4.12 0.05 10.81
N ALA A 37 -4.41 0.92 11.79
CA ALA A 37 -5.59 1.78 11.78
C ALA A 37 -5.53 2.83 10.66
N GLN A 38 -4.40 3.53 10.51
CA GLN A 38 -4.19 4.49 9.42
C GLN A 38 -4.27 3.83 8.05
N LEU A 39 -3.69 2.64 7.90
CA LEU A 39 -3.81 1.87 6.66
C LEU A 39 -5.27 1.55 6.35
N ARG A 40 -6.03 1.03 7.33
CA ARG A 40 -7.44 0.67 7.14
C ARG A 40 -8.32 1.88 6.85
N GLU A 41 -8.05 3.01 7.49
CA GLU A 41 -8.74 4.27 7.23
C GLU A 41 -8.51 4.70 5.79
N TYR A 42 -7.25 4.75 5.36
CA TYR A 42 -6.86 5.03 3.99
C TYR A 42 -7.53 4.10 2.97
N GLU A 43 -7.42 2.77 3.14
CA GLU A 43 -7.99 1.78 2.21
C GLU A 43 -9.53 1.83 2.15
N ARG A 44 -10.19 2.35 3.18
CA ARG A 44 -11.65 2.54 3.22
C ARG A 44 -12.10 3.89 2.71
N THR A 45 -11.19 4.84 2.48
CA THR A 45 -11.54 6.15 1.94
C THR A 45 -12.33 5.97 0.64
N ALA A 46 -13.50 6.60 0.60
CA ALA A 46 -14.34 6.64 -0.59
C ALA A 46 -13.67 7.50 -1.68
N PRO A 47 -13.93 7.26 -2.97
CA PRO A 47 -13.32 8.03 -4.06
C PRO A 47 -13.58 9.55 -3.98
N ASP A 48 -14.66 9.97 -3.34
CA ASP A 48 -15.05 11.38 -3.13
C ASP A 48 -14.61 11.94 -1.76
N HIS A 49 -13.78 11.23 -1.01
CA HIS A 49 -13.28 11.67 0.29
C HIS A 49 -11.78 11.96 0.26
N ASP A 50 -11.38 13.03 0.94
CA ASP A 50 -9.97 13.30 1.20
C ASP A 50 -9.35 12.21 2.08
N PHE A 51 -8.05 11.98 1.86
CA PHE A 51 -7.22 11.09 2.65
C PHE A 51 -5.95 11.80 3.09
N ASP A 52 -5.31 11.27 4.13
CA ASP A 52 -4.02 11.77 4.60
C ASP A 52 -2.92 11.50 3.54
N LEU A 53 -2.35 12.59 3.02
CA LEU A 53 -1.33 12.53 1.97
C LEU A 53 -0.02 11.92 2.44
N GLU A 54 0.31 12.03 3.73
CA GLU A 54 1.50 11.40 4.30
C GLU A 54 1.28 9.87 4.39
N VAL A 55 0.08 9.43 4.77
CA VAL A 55 -0.28 8.00 4.73
C VAL A 55 -0.20 7.47 3.30
N ALA A 56 -0.80 8.17 2.33
CA ALA A 56 -0.76 7.79 0.92
C ALA A 56 0.68 7.71 0.37
N ARG A 57 1.54 8.67 0.75
CA ARG A 57 2.96 8.67 0.38
C ARG A 57 3.67 7.43 0.91
N ARG A 58 3.53 7.15 2.21
CA ARG A 58 4.18 5.99 2.87
C ARG A 58 3.70 4.66 2.34
N VAL A 59 2.38 4.49 2.16
CA VAL A 59 1.80 3.30 1.53
C VAL A 59 2.38 3.11 0.14
N GLY A 60 2.45 4.19 -0.62
CA GLY A 60 2.95 4.15 -1.97
C GLY A 60 4.43 3.77 -2.09
N GLU A 61 5.28 4.40 -1.29
CA GLU A 61 6.71 4.06 -1.22
C GLU A 61 6.94 2.61 -0.77
N ALA A 62 6.13 2.12 0.17
CA ALA A 62 6.21 0.74 0.63
C ALA A 62 5.84 -0.24 -0.48
N LEU A 63 4.73 -0.01 -1.20
CA LEU A 63 4.32 -0.81 -2.35
C LEU A 63 5.41 -0.85 -3.42
N ASP A 64 5.86 0.32 -3.88
CA ASP A 64 6.90 0.41 -4.92
C ASP A 64 8.20 -0.30 -4.49
N ARG A 65 8.58 -0.23 -3.21
CA ARG A 65 9.73 -0.97 -2.67
C ARG A 65 9.50 -2.49 -2.65
N LEU A 66 8.34 -2.94 -2.20
CA LEU A 66 8.01 -4.36 -2.06
C LEU A 66 7.78 -5.04 -3.40
N GLU A 67 7.20 -4.34 -4.38
CA GLU A 67 7.06 -4.83 -5.75
C GLU A 67 8.41 -4.86 -6.49
N ALA A 68 9.31 -3.92 -6.20
CA ALA A 68 10.67 -3.93 -6.75
C ALA A 68 11.55 -5.03 -6.13
N ASN A 69 11.30 -5.41 -4.88
CA ASN A 69 12.02 -6.46 -4.16
C ASN A 69 11.02 -7.39 -3.44
N PRO A 70 10.32 -8.28 -4.18
CA PRO A 70 9.37 -9.18 -3.57
C PRO A 70 10.10 -10.08 -2.56
N PRO A 71 9.53 -10.30 -1.35
CA PRO A 71 10.13 -11.21 -0.39
C PRO A 71 10.27 -12.61 -1.00
N PRO A 72 11.34 -13.36 -0.69
CA PRO A 72 11.65 -14.65 -1.32
C PRO A 72 10.64 -15.77 -1.05
N THR A 73 9.58 -15.51 -0.26
CA THR A 73 8.54 -16.48 0.09
C THR A 73 7.37 -16.55 -0.90
N GLN A 74 7.45 -15.87 -2.05
CA GLN A 74 6.45 -16.04 -3.10
C GLN A 74 6.70 -17.37 -3.83
N VAL A 75 6.18 -18.45 -3.26
CA VAL A 75 6.03 -19.73 -3.98
C VAL A 75 4.98 -19.51 -5.05
N VAL A 76 5.41 -19.32 -6.29
CA VAL A 76 4.52 -19.46 -7.45
C VAL A 76 4.29 -20.96 -7.60
N GLU A 77 3.19 -21.47 -7.04
CA GLU A 77 2.70 -22.80 -7.43
C GLU A 77 2.13 -22.67 -8.86
N ASN A 78 2.75 -23.42 -9.77
CA ASN A 78 2.48 -23.44 -11.21
C ASN A 78 1.48 -24.54 -11.55
#